data_AF-A0A4Y9XNM4-F1
#
_entry.id   AF-A0A4Y9XNM4-F1
#
_cell.length_a   1.000
_cell.length_b   1.000
_cell.length_c   1.000
_cell.angle_alpha   90.00
_cell.angle_beta   90.00
_cell.angle_gamma   90.00
#
_symmetry.space_group_name_H-M   'P 1'
#
loop_
_entity.id
_entity.type
_entity.pdbx_description
1 polymer ?
#
loop_
_entity_poly.entity_id
_entity_poly.type
_entity_poly.pdbx_seq_one_letter_code
_entity_poly.pdbx_strand_id
1 'polypeptide(L)'
;MQYSKYLAQLVVFVLRVVDLADVPYEVPFTTEQRSAIASFTSALAQSPTDSSLHPPLHSLLFSLVAHSSTDPLLGKWFTPITRFQVLSAVTAHGDFLNTNDIRRLNAQLIYIMRAVMFTEITSRMQSQNQTFFPVYNELRPYLIVAAETPYAYCAALAGILRAAESKDQMLPTVQFKDHEHTIILHHDIEFSYTSIASVIKGAIAEYDSILNDTLLFGISIEDDPDFALPSDLSALYDQPQNFDPGFNFFDDPRNNLGRLQHVLLRHMLEDYGPKGFYHYVDGEKCIFRMQPALRFLKSAFEAEQRLCTMLHFSYGQPARGEELATVTVRNPRHGAGRNLHIMQGFVTILTGYWKCADQTGHDKLIARVPCPAVAQRLLFYLGVIRPVQIAFARVFLDKDAVERYTDYLFPGFHKPVDGEFVSACLRADTETYLTRPIGLKDYRQLISALSRWNRSYYPPDEPPHPYELQRGHETTTYDRRYGISTDMLAGADPRRLT
;
A
#
# COMPACT_ATOMS: atom_id res chain seq x y z
N MET A 1 2.60 13.91 -7.41
CA MET A 1 1.71 15.10 -7.55
C MET A 1 1.69 15.99 -6.30
N GLN A 2 1.72 15.47 -5.06
CA GLN A 2 1.63 16.31 -3.85
C GLN A 2 2.92 17.12 -3.55
N TYR A 3 4.10 16.51 -3.65
CA TYR A 3 5.39 17.19 -3.40
C TYR A 3 5.67 18.31 -4.40
N SER A 4 5.37 18.11 -5.68
CA SER A 4 5.55 19.13 -6.74
C SER A 4 4.66 20.35 -6.51
N LYS A 5 3.42 20.16 -6.05
CA LYS A 5 2.52 21.25 -5.68
C LYS A 5 3.08 22.09 -4.52
N TYR A 6 3.60 21.43 -3.49
CA TYR A 6 4.13 22.12 -2.32
C TYR A 6 5.45 22.85 -2.62
N LEU A 7 6.31 22.25 -3.46
CA LEU A 7 7.49 22.91 -4.01
C LEU A 7 7.11 24.16 -4.83
N ALA A 8 6.10 24.07 -5.69
CA ALA A 8 5.62 25.22 -6.45
C ALA A 8 5.10 26.33 -5.53
N GLN A 9 4.43 25.99 -4.43
CA GLN A 9 4.00 26.97 -3.42
C GLN A 9 5.18 27.67 -2.74
N LEU A 10 6.27 26.95 -2.43
CA LEU A 10 7.50 27.56 -1.90
C LEU A 10 8.11 28.55 -2.90
N VAL A 11 8.20 28.16 -4.18
CA VAL A 11 8.74 29.04 -5.23
C VAL A 11 7.86 30.28 -5.40
N VAL A 12 6.54 30.11 -5.49
CA VAL A 12 5.60 31.23 -5.59
C VAL A 12 5.68 32.15 -4.38
N PHE A 13 5.83 31.59 -3.17
CA PHE A 13 6.04 32.38 -1.96
C PHE A 13 7.28 33.27 -2.08
N VAL A 14 8.42 32.70 -2.48
CA VAL A 14 9.67 33.45 -2.61
C VAL A 14 9.56 34.55 -3.66
N LEU A 15 9.01 34.25 -4.84
CA LEU A 15 8.81 35.24 -5.90
C LEU A 15 7.89 36.38 -5.47
N ARG A 16 6.74 36.04 -4.86
CA ARG A 16 5.76 37.03 -4.40
C ARG A 16 6.35 37.99 -3.36
N VAL A 17 7.18 37.50 -2.45
CA VAL A 17 7.75 38.38 -1.41
C VAL A 17 8.77 39.36 -1.99
N VAL A 18 9.46 38.99 -3.06
CA VAL A 18 10.41 39.89 -3.73
C VAL A 18 9.70 40.87 -4.67
N ASP A 19 8.64 40.43 -5.36
CA ASP A 19 7.96 41.23 -6.39
C ASP A 19 6.81 42.10 -5.83
N LEU A 20 6.20 41.73 -4.70
CA LEU A 20 5.10 42.50 -4.09
C LEU A 20 5.64 43.45 -3.02
N ALA A 21 5.38 44.75 -3.20
CA ALA A 21 5.84 45.80 -2.29
C ALA A 21 5.16 45.80 -0.90
N ASP A 22 3.99 45.16 -0.75
CA ASP A 22 3.12 45.26 0.44
C ASP A 22 2.86 43.91 1.12
N VAL A 23 3.91 43.13 1.39
CA VAL A 23 3.78 41.95 2.26
C VAL A 23 3.91 42.39 3.73
N PRO A 24 2.96 42.06 4.63
CA PRO A 24 2.94 42.57 6.01
C PRO A 24 4.00 41.94 6.93
N TYR A 25 4.98 41.22 6.36
CA TYR A 25 6.02 40.52 7.09
C TYR A 25 7.33 40.51 6.30
N GLU A 26 8.44 40.53 7.02
CA GLU A 26 9.77 40.54 6.42
C GLU A 26 10.30 39.11 6.19
N VAL A 27 10.89 38.89 5.01
CA VAL A 27 11.63 37.67 4.68
C VAL A 27 13.07 38.03 4.35
N PRO A 28 14.05 37.57 5.15
CA PRO A 28 15.46 37.78 4.88
C PRO A 28 15.88 36.92 3.70
N PHE A 29 16.59 37.55 2.77
CA PHE A 29 17.23 36.89 1.64
C PHE A 29 18.69 37.29 1.60
N THR A 30 19.58 36.32 1.43
CA THR A 30 21.00 36.58 1.17
C THR A 30 21.19 37.18 -0.23
N THR A 31 22.35 37.76 -0.48
CA THR A 31 22.70 38.30 -1.81
C THR A 31 22.61 37.21 -2.89
N GLU A 32 23.07 36.01 -2.59
CA GLU A 32 23.01 34.85 -3.49
C GLU A 32 21.56 34.45 -3.79
N GLN A 33 20.69 34.45 -2.78
CA GLN A 33 19.28 34.14 -2.95
C GLN A 33 18.59 35.20 -3.82
N ARG A 34 18.84 36.50 -3.59
CA ARG A 34 18.29 37.57 -4.42
C ARG A 34 18.76 37.47 -5.87
N SER A 35 20.02 37.13 -6.09
CA SER A 35 20.56 36.89 -7.43
C SER A 35 19.87 35.70 -8.12
N ALA A 36 19.71 34.57 -7.41
CA ALA A 36 19.07 33.38 -7.97
C ALA A 36 17.59 33.62 -8.27
N ILE A 37 16.88 34.38 -7.43
CA ILE A 37 15.50 34.82 -7.66
C ILE A 37 15.42 35.64 -8.94
N ALA A 38 16.27 36.68 -9.07
CA ALA A 38 16.28 37.53 -10.26
C ALA A 38 16.58 36.73 -11.55
N SER A 39 17.53 35.81 -11.50
CA SER A 39 17.84 34.91 -12.64
C SER A 39 16.65 34.03 -13.01
N PHE A 40 15.94 33.46 -12.02
CA PHE A 40 14.78 32.63 -12.27
C PHE A 40 13.58 33.43 -12.81
N THR A 41 13.30 34.62 -12.24
CA THR A 41 12.25 35.52 -12.74
C THR A 41 12.54 35.97 -14.18
N SER A 42 13.80 36.29 -14.49
CA SER A 42 14.21 36.65 -15.85
C SER A 42 14.02 35.50 -16.84
N ALA A 43 14.34 34.26 -16.44
CA ALA A 43 14.13 33.08 -17.26
C ALA A 43 12.63 32.81 -17.50
N LEU A 44 11.78 32.99 -16.48
CA LEU A 44 10.32 32.85 -16.60
C LEU A 44 9.70 33.85 -17.60
N ALA A 45 10.22 35.08 -17.63
CA ALA A 45 9.71 36.13 -18.53
C ALA A 45 9.99 35.85 -20.02
N GLN A 46 10.93 34.95 -20.35
CA GLN A 46 11.36 34.67 -21.73
C GLN A 46 10.53 33.59 -22.44
N SER A 47 9.33 33.24 -21.95
CA SER A 47 8.50 32.14 -22.47
C SER A 47 9.28 30.82 -22.67
N PRO A 48 9.92 30.30 -21.61
CA PRO A 48 10.89 29.21 -21.70
C PRO A 48 10.25 27.85 -21.97
N THR A 49 11.05 26.91 -22.50
CA THR A 49 10.73 25.47 -22.49
C THR A 49 11.06 24.86 -21.11
N ASP A 50 10.40 23.76 -20.74
CA ASP A 50 10.63 23.07 -19.46
C ASP A 50 12.11 22.78 -19.17
N SER A 51 12.90 22.41 -20.20
CA SER A 51 14.33 22.12 -20.07
C SER A 51 15.18 23.35 -19.76
N SER A 52 14.79 24.53 -20.27
CA SER A 52 15.51 25.78 -20.03
C SER A 52 15.26 26.39 -18.65
N LEU A 53 14.14 26.03 -18.00
CA LEU A 53 13.82 26.45 -16.63
C LEU A 53 14.51 25.62 -15.54
N HIS A 54 14.93 24.39 -15.86
CA HIS A 54 15.48 23.49 -14.85
C HIS A 54 16.74 24.04 -14.17
N PRO A 55 17.77 24.56 -14.89
CA PRO A 55 18.96 25.13 -14.24
C PRO A 55 18.68 26.33 -13.32
N PRO A 56 17.95 27.40 -13.73
CA PRO A 56 17.68 28.53 -12.85
C PRO A 56 16.76 28.16 -11.68
N LEU A 57 15.80 27.25 -11.88
CA LEU A 57 14.97 26.73 -10.78
C LEU A 57 15.83 25.98 -9.75
N HIS A 58 16.71 25.08 -10.22
CA HIS A 58 17.60 24.34 -9.32
C HIS A 58 18.54 25.28 -8.56
N SER A 59 19.11 26.29 -9.23
CA SER A 59 19.96 27.30 -8.58
C SER A 59 19.21 28.07 -7.49
N LEU A 60 17.96 28.46 -7.74
CA LEU A 60 17.10 29.09 -6.75
C LEU A 60 16.87 28.16 -5.55
N LEU A 61 16.42 26.94 -5.80
CA LEU A 61 16.14 25.98 -4.73
C LEU A 61 17.39 25.64 -3.93
N PHE A 62 18.53 25.44 -4.58
CA PHE A 62 19.80 25.19 -3.92
C PHE A 62 20.20 26.36 -3.01
N SER A 63 20.06 27.61 -3.45
CA SER A 63 20.34 28.79 -2.60
C SER A 63 19.44 28.88 -1.35
N LEU A 64 18.21 28.37 -1.45
CA LEU A 64 17.28 28.31 -0.32
C LEU A 64 17.61 27.17 0.66
N VAL A 65 18.29 26.12 0.22
CA VAL A 65 18.59 24.93 1.05
C VAL A 65 20.01 24.97 1.62
N ALA A 66 20.98 25.37 0.80
CA ALA A 66 22.41 25.31 1.09
C ALA A 66 22.92 26.64 1.68
N HIS A 67 22.33 27.09 2.78
CA HIS A 67 22.81 28.25 3.54
C HIS A 67 22.75 28.00 5.04
N SER A 68 23.47 28.82 5.79
CA SER A 68 23.50 28.81 7.25
C SER A 68 23.08 30.15 7.82
N SER A 69 22.72 30.19 9.09
CA SER A 69 22.44 31.45 9.78
C SER A 69 23.67 32.35 9.76
N THR A 70 23.50 33.57 9.26
CA THR A 70 24.53 34.62 9.26
C THR A 70 24.27 35.67 10.34
N ASP A 71 23.08 35.66 10.94
CA ASP A 71 22.66 36.57 12.01
C ASP A 71 22.07 35.78 13.19
N PRO A 72 22.77 35.69 14.33
CA PRO A 72 22.26 35.01 15.53
C PRO A 72 20.94 35.57 16.05
N LEU A 73 20.62 36.85 15.78
CA LEU A 73 19.40 37.50 16.24
C LEU A 73 18.15 36.98 15.52
N LEU A 74 18.30 36.51 14.28
CA LEU A 74 17.21 35.94 13.50
C LEU A 74 16.80 34.56 14.02
N GLY A 75 17.69 33.83 14.69
CA GLY A 75 17.45 32.48 15.18
C GLY A 75 16.88 31.56 14.10
N LYS A 76 15.77 30.86 14.38
CA LYS A 76 15.07 30.00 13.39
C LYS A 76 14.45 30.76 12.22
N TRP A 77 14.38 32.08 12.29
CA TRP A 77 13.83 32.97 11.27
C TRP A 77 14.94 33.59 10.42
N PHE A 78 16.10 32.96 10.27
CA PHE A 78 17.10 33.43 9.30
C PHE A 78 16.75 33.03 7.85
N THR A 79 15.86 32.05 7.67
CA THR A 79 15.61 31.43 6.35
C THR A 79 14.18 31.67 5.84
N PRO A 80 13.98 31.83 4.51
CA PRO A 80 12.65 31.82 3.90
C PRO A 80 11.88 30.52 4.11
N ILE A 81 12.58 29.38 4.25
CA ILE A 81 11.96 28.05 4.35
C ILE A 81 11.11 27.92 5.62
N THR A 82 11.61 28.36 6.77
CA THR A 82 10.88 28.27 8.04
C THR A 82 9.69 29.22 8.09
N ARG A 83 9.78 30.39 7.45
CA ARG A 83 8.64 31.30 7.28
C ARG A 83 7.57 30.70 6.38
N PHE A 84 7.97 30.17 5.23
CA PHE A 84 7.06 29.45 4.35
C PHE A 84 6.37 28.29 5.08
N GLN A 85 7.14 27.52 5.86
CA GLN A 85 6.60 26.42 6.65
C GLN A 85 5.48 26.89 7.59
N VAL A 86 5.71 27.96 8.35
CA VAL A 86 4.73 28.50 9.29
C VAL A 86 3.50 29.02 8.57
N LEU A 87 3.68 29.79 7.50
CA LEU A 87 2.57 30.33 6.71
C LEU A 87 1.75 29.22 6.04
N SER A 88 2.42 28.18 5.55
CA SER A 88 1.76 27.01 4.97
C SER A 88 0.99 26.17 5.98
N ALA A 89 1.25 26.37 7.28
CA ALA A 89 0.56 25.72 8.38
C ALA A 89 -0.67 26.52 8.87
N VAL A 90 -1.00 27.66 8.24
CA VAL A 90 -2.18 28.47 8.60
C VAL A 90 -3.33 28.17 7.62
N THR A 91 -4.52 27.97 8.16
CA THR A 91 -5.76 27.76 7.40
C THR A 91 -6.28 29.08 6.83
N ALA A 92 -7.24 29.01 5.91
CA ALA A 92 -7.90 30.20 5.36
C ALA A 92 -8.60 31.08 6.42
N HIS A 93 -8.89 30.50 7.60
CA HIS A 93 -9.54 31.19 8.71
C HIS A 93 -8.56 31.80 9.73
N GLY A 94 -7.25 31.61 9.55
CA GLY A 94 -6.22 32.14 10.45
C GLY A 94 -5.79 31.17 11.56
N ASP A 95 -6.42 30.00 11.68
CA ASP A 95 -6.03 28.96 12.64
C ASP A 95 -4.85 28.13 12.12
N PHE A 96 -4.04 27.59 13.03
CA PHE A 96 -3.03 26.60 12.67
C PHE A 96 -3.65 25.24 12.34
N LEU A 97 -3.07 24.54 11.38
CA LEU A 97 -3.34 23.14 11.10
C LEU A 97 -3.06 22.28 12.35
N ASN A 98 -3.72 21.13 12.44
CA ASN A 98 -3.41 20.16 13.50
C ASN A 98 -1.96 19.62 13.37
N THR A 99 -1.44 19.08 14.47
CA THR A 99 -0.08 18.53 14.58
C THR A 99 0.27 17.55 13.44
N ASN A 100 -0.69 16.72 13.02
CA ASN A 100 -0.50 15.70 11.99
C ASN A 100 -0.30 16.30 10.60
N ASP A 101 -1.08 17.32 10.26
CA ASP A 101 -0.99 18.01 8.98
C ASP A 101 0.29 18.84 8.91
N ILE A 102 0.66 19.54 10.00
CA ILE A 102 1.95 20.24 10.11
C ILE A 102 3.13 19.27 9.92
N ARG A 103 3.06 18.09 10.55
CA ARG A 103 4.09 17.05 10.38
C ARG A 103 4.20 16.60 8.93
N ARG A 104 3.07 16.41 8.22
CA ARG A 104 3.07 16.01 6.82
C ARG A 104 3.74 17.09 5.95
N LEU A 105 3.45 18.36 6.18
CA LEU A 105 4.10 19.48 5.49
C LEU A 105 5.62 19.53 5.79
N ASN A 106 6.02 19.37 7.05
CA ASN A 106 7.43 19.32 7.44
C ASN A 106 8.19 18.17 6.76
N ALA A 107 7.58 16.97 6.69
CA ALA A 107 8.17 15.83 6.00
C ALA A 107 8.35 16.10 4.49
N GLN A 108 7.42 16.83 3.87
CA GLN A 108 7.55 17.25 2.48
C GLN A 108 8.71 18.23 2.28
N LEU A 109 8.91 19.21 3.18
CA LEU A 109 10.08 20.11 3.12
C LEU A 109 11.39 19.35 3.26
N ILE A 110 11.49 18.41 4.21
CA ILE A 110 12.68 17.57 4.39
C ILE A 110 12.98 16.79 3.11
N TYR A 111 11.96 16.19 2.49
CA TYR A 111 12.11 15.46 1.24
C TYR A 111 12.57 16.37 0.09
N ILE A 112 11.94 17.54 -0.06
CA ILE A 112 12.31 18.55 -1.07
C ILE A 112 13.78 18.96 -0.90
N MET A 113 14.22 19.27 0.32
CA MET A 113 15.60 19.66 0.60
C MET A 113 16.58 18.54 0.24
N ARG A 114 16.26 17.28 0.59
CA ARG A 114 17.08 16.12 0.20
C ARG A 114 17.13 15.93 -1.32
N ALA A 115 16.01 16.12 -2.01
CA ALA A 115 15.95 16.01 -3.46
C ALA A 115 16.81 17.10 -4.14
N VAL A 116 16.73 18.35 -3.67
CA VAL A 116 17.59 19.44 -4.15
C VAL A 116 19.07 19.10 -3.95
N MET A 117 19.45 18.63 -2.77
CA MET A 117 20.84 18.24 -2.52
C MET A 117 21.28 17.05 -3.36
N PHE A 118 20.43 16.06 -3.56
CA PHE A 118 20.74 14.92 -4.41
C PHE A 118 20.95 15.34 -5.87
N THR A 119 20.11 16.24 -6.39
CA THR A 119 20.29 16.84 -7.72
C THR A 119 21.60 17.62 -7.83
N GLU A 120 21.98 18.36 -6.78
CA GLU A 120 23.28 19.05 -6.75
C GLU A 120 24.45 18.06 -6.75
N ILE A 121 24.36 17.00 -5.94
CA ILE A 121 25.39 15.94 -5.89
C ILE A 121 25.56 15.31 -7.26
N THR A 122 24.48 14.90 -7.92
CA THR A 122 24.57 14.27 -9.25
C THR A 122 25.12 15.22 -10.31
N SER A 123 24.73 16.50 -10.27
CA SER A 123 25.27 17.55 -11.15
C SER A 123 26.78 17.77 -10.96
N ARG A 124 27.26 17.82 -9.71
CA ARG A 124 28.70 17.96 -9.39
C ARG A 124 29.50 16.71 -9.74
N MET A 125 28.97 15.51 -9.47
CA MET A 125 29.60 14.27 -9.88
C MET A 125 29.86 14.23 -11.39
N GLN A 126 28.89 14.66 -12.19
CA GLN A 126 29.01 14.71 -13.64
C GLN A 126 29.97 15.81 -14.11
N SER A 127 29.82 17.04 -13.62
CA SER A 127 30.62 18.19 -14.07
C SER A 127 32.08 18.15 -13.60
N GLN A 128 32.34 17.58 -12.43
CA GLN A 128 33.68 17.49 -11.83
C GLN A 128 34.33 16.11 -12.03
N ASN A 129 33.61 15.17 -12.66
CA ASN A 129 34.05 13.77 -12.84
C ASN A 129 34.48 13.11 -11.51
N GLN A 130 33.68 13.30 -10.46
CA GLN A 130 33.93 12.77 -9.12
C GLN A 130 32.93 11.68 -8.73
N THR A 131 33.35 10.79 -7.84
CA THR A 131 32.47 9.79 -7.22
C THR A 131 31.57 10.41 -6.15
N PHE A 132 30.58 9.67 -5.65
CA PHE A 132 29.57 10.18 -4.72
C PHE A 132 30.15 10.74 -3.41
N PHE A 133 31.07 10.01 -2.76
CA PHE A 133 31.52 10.36 -1.40
C PHE A 133 32.24 11.71 -1.29
N PRO A 134 33.18 12.08 -2.18
CA PRO A 134 33.81 13.40 -2.16
C PRO A 134 32.80 14.54 -2.23
N VAL A 135 31.90 14.49 -3.23
CA VAL A 135 30.87 15.51 -3.45
C VAL A 135 29.88 15.56 -2.28
N TYR A 136 29.47 14.40 -1.76
CA TYR A 136 28.60 14.30 -0.59
C TYR A 136 29.23 14.97 0.64
N ASN A 137 30.54 14.77 0.87
CA ASN A 137 31.21 15.36 2.03
C ASN A 137 31.21 16.90 2.01
N GLU A 138 31.28 17.52 0.83
CA GLU A 138 31.17 18.99 0.69
C GLU A 138 29.78 19.51 1.06
N LEU A 139 28.73 18.76 0.69
CA LEU A 139 27.34 19.18 0.87
C LEU A 139 26.71 18.68 2.18
N ARG A 140 27.35 17.70 2.83
CA ARG A 140 26.94 17.10 4.10
C ARG A 140 26.62 18.13 5.21
N PRO A 141 27.35 19.25 5.38
CA PRO A 141 27.04 20.24 6.42
C PRO A 141 25.61 20.78 6.37
N TYR A 142 24.98 20.80 5.20
CA TYR A 142 23.59 21.24 5.02
C TYR A 142 22.54 20.14 5.21
N LEU A 143 22.96 18.90 5.47
CA LEU A 143 22.10 17.72 5.62
C LEU A 143 22.21 17.05 7.00
N ILE A 144 22.91 17.69 7.95
CA ILE A 144 23.04 17.21 9.33
C ILE A 144 22.19 18.03 10.30
N VAL A 145 21.77 17.40 11.40
CA VAL A 145 20.90 18.02 12.42
C VAL A 145 21.68 18.97 13.34
N ALA A 146 22.99 18.79 13.47
CA ALA A 146 23.85 19.58 14.35
C ALA A 146 24.34 20.91 13.74
N ALA A 147 23.75 21.36 12.65
CA ALA A 147 24.12 22.59 11.95
C ALA A 147 23.02 23.67 12.06
N GLU A 148 23.35 24.92 11.80
CA GLU A 148 22.37 26.02 11.74
C GLU A 148 21.87 26.22 10.31
N THR A 149 21.17 25.22 9.77
CA THR A 149 20.72 25.17 8.36
C THR A 149 19.22 24.92 8.28
N PRO A 150 18.53 25.29 7.17
CA PRO A 150 17.10 25.06 7.03
C PRO A 150 16.70 23.60 7.28
N TYR A 151 17.52 22.67 6.79
CA TYR A 151 17.33 21.24 7.01
C TYR A 151 17.35 20.88 8.50
N ALA A 152 18.34 21.37 9.25
CA ALA A 152 18.49 21.07 10.66
C ALA A 152 17.28 21.55 11.48
N TYR A 153 16.74 22.72 11.17
CA TYR A 153 15.52 23.22 11.83
C TYR A 153 14.30 22.35 11.52
N CYS A 154 14.07 21.98 10.27
CA CYS A 154 12.96 21.08 9.92
C CYS A 154 13.13 19.69 10.55
N ALA A 155 14.36 19.19 10.64
CA ALA A 155 14.67 17.92 11.29
C ALA A 155 14.44 17.96 12.81
N ALA A 156 14.86 19.04 13.48
CA ALA A 156 14.58 19.26 14.90
C ALA A 156 13.06 19.36 15.17
N LEU A 157 12.35 20.10 14.31
CA LEU A 157 10.89 20.21 14.37
C LEU A 157 10.20 18.85 14.17
N ALA A 158 10.74 17.98 13.31
CA ALA A 158 10.21 16.62 13.15
C ALA A 158 10.26 15.83 14.47
N GLY A 159 11.34 15.99 15.24
CA GLY A 159 11.49 15.40 16.57
C GLY A 159 10.44 15.93 17.56
N ILE A 160 10.24 17.26 17.59
CA ILE A 160 9.25 17.91 18.46
C ILE A 160 7.83 17.47 18.11
N LEU A 161 7.47 17.49 16.82
CA LEU A 161 6.14 17.09 16.35
C LEU A 161 5.84 15.62 16.66
N ARG A 162 6.85 14.74 16.57
CA ARG A 162 6.73 13.33 16.99
C ARG A 162 6.43 13.20 18.48
N ALA A 163 7.07 14.02 19.32
CA ALA A 163 6.81 14.03 20.76
C ALA A 163 5.42 14.61 21.12
N ALA A 164 4.97 15.65 20.41
CA ALA A 164 3.65 16.26 20.61
C ALA A 164 2.50 15.31 20.25
N GLU A 165 2.62 14.58 19.13
CA GLU A 165 1.64 13.57 18.69
C GLU A 165 1.45 12.45 19.73
N SER A 166 2.43 12.21 20.59
CA SER A 166 2.28 11.24 21.68
C SER A 166 1.24 11.66 22.73
N LYS A 167 0.77 12.92 22.72
CA LYS A 167 -0.18 13.47 23.70
C LYS A 167 -1.58 13.71 23.15
N ASP A 168 -1.75 13.81 21.83
CA ASP A 168 -3.07 14.01 21.22
C ASP A 168 -3.88 12.70 21.28
N GLN A 169 -4.91 12.64 22.12
CA GLN A 169 -5.92 11.58 22.07
C GLN A 169 -6.94 11.92 20.97
N MET A 170 -7.11 11.00 20.02
CA MET A 170 -8.20 11.13 19.06
C MET A 170 -9.54 10.91 19.75
N LEU A 171 -10.56 11.67 19.36
CA LEU A 171 -11.94 11.40 19.76
C LEU A 171 -12.34 9.98 19.31
N PRO A 172 -13.23 9.31 20.06
CA PRO A 172 -13.76 8.01 19.67
C PRO A 172 -14.37 8.09 18.28
N THR A 173 -13.96 7.16 17.44
CA THR A 173 -14.51 7.01 16.08
C THR A 173 -15.53 5.88 16.01
N VAL A 174 -15.62 5.06 17.06
CA VAL A 174 -16.47 3.87 17.14
C VAL A 174 -17.36 3.96 18.39
N GLN A 175 -18.60 3.50 18.27
CA GLN A 175 -19.50 3.31 19.41
C GLN A 175 -20.16 1.94 19.29
N PHE A 176 -20.39 1.25 20.41
CA PHE A 176 -21.21 0.04 20.40
C PHE A 176 -22.68 0.40 20.56
N LYS A 177 -23.54 -0.18 19.72
CA LYS A 177 -24.99 0.06 19.74
C LYS A 177 -25.67 -0.77 20.84
N ASP A 178 -25.07 -1.89 21.20
CA ASP A 178 -25.61 -2.89 22.11
C ASP A 178 -24.66 -3.19 23.28
N HIS A 179 -25.23 -3.63 24.41
CA HIS A 179 -24.46 -4.00 25.60
C HIS A 179 -23.62 -5.27 25.43
N GLU A 180 -23.96 -6.10 24.43
CA GLU A 180 -23.22 -7.30 24.06
C GLU A 180 -22.05 -6.98 23.11
N HIS A 181 -21.95 -5.72 22.65
CA HIS A 181 -20.88 -5.20 21.79
C HIS A 181 -20.74 -5.98 20.48
N THR A 182 -21.86 -6.48 19.97
CA THR A 182 -21.93 -7.23 18.71
C THR A 182 -22.09 -6.30 17.50
N ILE A 183 -22.56 -5.06 17.72
CA ILE A 183 -22.81 -4.07 16.68
C ILE A 183 -22.01 -2.80 16.96
N ILE A 184 -21.15 -2.45 16.00
CA ILE A 184 -20.37 -1.23 15.96
C ILE A 184 -21.06 -0.20 15.08
N LEU A 185 -21.12 1.03 15.59
CA LEU A 185 -21.39 2.25 14.84
C LEU A 185 -20.06 2.95 14.55
N HIS A 186 -19.75 3.15 13.28
CA HIS A 186 -18.60 3.94 12.83
C HIS A 186 -19.08 4.95 11.80
N HIS A 187 -19.20 6.22 12.20
CA HIS A 187 -19.97 7.22 11.45
C HIS A 187 -21.40 6.70 11.20
N ASP A 188 -21.85 6.64 9.95
CA ASP A 188 -23.19 6.14 9.56
C ASP A 188 -23.23 4.64 9.22
N ILE A 189 -22.16 3.89 9.56
CA ILE A 189 -22.04 2.46 9.26
C ILE A 189 -22.44 1.65 10.48
N GLU A 190 -23.44 0.77 10.34
CA GLU A 190 -23.71 -0.30 11.30
C GLU A 190 -22.96 -1.56 10.87
N PHE A 191 -22.08 -2.06 11.74
CA PHE A 191 -21.17 -3.15 11.43
C PHE A 191 -21.18 -4.22 12.50
N SER A 192 -21.40 -5.47 12.11
CA SER A 192 -21.44 -6.62 13.02
C SER A 192 -20.75 -7.85 12.42
N TYR A 193 -20.51 -8.88 13.23
CA TYR A 193 -19.99 -10.17 12.74
C TYR A 193 -20.91 -10.83 11.71
N THR A 194 -22.23 -10.69 11.88
CA THR A 194 -23.20 -11.23 10.92
C THR A 194 -23.12 -10.49 9.59
N SER A 195 -22.89 -9.17 9.62
CA SER A 195 -22.68 -8.37 8.42
C SER A 195 -21.44 -8.84 7.63
N ILE A 196 -20.30 -9.09 8.31
CA ILE A 196 -19.10 -9.65 7.67
C ILE A 196 -19.39 -11.04 7.08
N ALA A 197 -20.06 -11.90 7.85
CA ALA A 197 -20.40 -13.23 7.38
C ALA A 197 -21.28 -13.19 6.13
N SER A 198 -22.22 -12.24 6.05
CA SER A 198 -23.05 -12.01 4.87
C SER A 198 -22.22 -11.54 3.66
N VAL A 199 -21.29 -10.60 3.86
CA VAL A 199 -20.36 -10.16 2.80
C VAL A 199 -19.54 -11.33 2.26
N ILE A 200 -18.94 -12.14 3.15
CA ILE A 200 -18.14 -13.31 2.74
C ILE A 200 -19.01 -14.33 1.99
N LYS A 201 -20.20 -14.65 2.51
CA LYS A 201 -21.12 -15.60 1.85
C LYS A 201 -21.57 -15.11 0.48
N GLY A 202 -21.84 -13.81 0.36
CA GLY A 202 -22.17 -13.17 -0.91
C GLY A 202 -21.03 -13.26 -1.92
N ALA A 203 -19.83 -12.86 -1.51
CA ALA A 203 -18.64 -12.94 -2.35
C ALA A 203 -18.30 -14.39 -2.76
N ILE A 204 -18.54 -15.37 -1.87
CA ILE A 204 -18.43 -16.80 -2.19
C ILE A 204 -19.44 -17.18 -3.28
N ALA A 205 -20.72 -16.82 -3.12
CA ALA A 205 -21.77 -17.19 -4.08
C ALA A 205 -21.51 -16.58 -5.47
N GLU A 206 -21.10 -15.32 -5.53
CA GLU A 206 -20.73 -14.66 -6.79
C GLU A 206 -19.49 -15.28 -7.42
N TYR A 207 -18.45 -15.57 -6.61
CA TYR A 207 -17.25 -16.25 -7.09
C TYR A 207 -17.59 -17.64 -7.66
N ASP A 208 -18.38 -18.43 -6.94
CA ASP A 208 -18.75 -19.79 -7.35
C ASP A 208 -19.61 -19.77 -8.63
N SER A 209 -20.50 -18.79 -8.79
CA SER A 209 -21.25 -18.60 -10.05
C SER A 209 -20.33 -18.23 -11.21
N ILE A 210 -19.42 -17.26 -11.06
CA ILE A 210 -18.45 -16.92 -12.11
C ILE A 210 -17.59 -18.13 -12.46
N LEU A 211 -17.12 -18.85 -11.44
CA LEU A 211 -16.30 -20.04 -11.60
C LEU A 211 -17.03 -21.11 -12.39
N ASN A 212 -18.19 -21.55 -11.93
CA ASN A 212 -18.92 -22.66 -12.53
C ASN A 212 -19.51 -22.27 -13.89
N ASP A 213 -20.25 -21.16 -13.95
CA ASP A 213 -21.05 -20.80 -15.14
C ASP A 213 -20.17 -20.29 -16.28
N THR A 214 -19.07 -19.60 -15.96
CA THR A 214 -18.26 -18.89 -16.96
C THR A 214 -16.87 -19.51 -17.16
N LEU A 215 -16.14 -19.78 -16.08
CA LEU A 215 -14.75 -20.24 -16.18
C LEU A 215 -14.61 -21.75 -16.42
N LEU A 216 -15.53 -22.54 -15.87
CA LEU A 216 -15.59 -24.00 -16.02
C LEU A 216 -16.65 -24.46 -17.04
N PHE A 217 -17.37 -23.53 -17.66
CA PHE A 217 -18.36 -23.84 -18.71
C PHE A 217 -19.53 -24.72 -18.26
N GLY A 218 -19.87 -24.66 -16.97
CA GLY A 218 -20.87 -25.52 -16.35
C GLY A 218 -20.38 -26.93 -16.04
N ILE A 219 -19.09 -27.23 -16.22
CA ILE A 219 -18.51 -28.51 -15.79
C ILE A 219 -18.50 -28.54 -14.26
N SER A 220 -19.15 -29.58 -13.72
CA SER A 220 -19.20 -29.83 -12.28
C SER A 220 -17.85 -30.36 -11.79
N ILE A 221 -17.29 -29.69 -10.78
CA ILE A 221 -16.03 -30.10 -10.12
C ILE A 221 -16.18 -31.48 -9.46
N GLU A 222 -17.38 -31.82 -8.97
CA GLU A 222 -17.65 -33.10 -8.30
C GLU A 222 -17.73 -34.26 -9.29
N ASP A 223 -18.15 -33.99 -10.53
CA ASP A 223 -18.32 -35.02 -11.57
C ASP A 223 -17.03 -35.29 -12.35
N ASP A 224 -16.02 -34.43 -12.23
CA ASP A 224 -14.74 -34.57 -12.92
C ASP A 224 -13.56 -34.71 -11.92
N PRO A 225 -13.03 -35.94 -11.74
CA PRO A 225 -11.96 -36.20 -10.79
C PRO A 225 -10.65 -35.48 -11.14
N ASP A 226 -10.47 -35.04 -12.39
CA ASP A 226 -9.26 -34.30 -12.77
C ASP A 226 -9.20 -32.92 -12.08
N PHE A 227 -10.34 -32.35 -11.67
CA PHE A 227 -10.41 -31.11 -10.90
C PHE A 227 -10.21 -31.27 -9.39
N ALA A 228 -10.16 -32.51 -8.87
CA ALA A 228 -10.15 -32.74 -7.43
C ALA A 228 -8.96 -32.07 -6.73
N LEU A 229 -9.20 -31.35 -5.63
CA LEU A 229 -8.18 -30.94 -4.67
C LEU A 229 -8.17 -31.88 -3.46
N PRO A 230 -7.06 -31.98 -2.71
CA PRO A 230 -7.06 -32.65 -1.42
C PRO A 230 -8.12 -32.02 -0.50
N SER A 231 -8.98 -32.86 0.07
CA SER A 231 -10.01 -32.41 1.03
C SER A 231 -9.37 -31.86 2.31
N ASP A 232 -8.27 -32.47 2.74
CA ASP A 232 -7.42 -32.01 3.83
C ASP A 232 -6.18 -31.31 3.27
N LEU A 233 -6.18 -29.97 3.33
CA LEU A 233 -5.05 -29.15 2.92
C LEU A 233 -3.83 -29.34 3.82
N SER A 234 -3.99 -29.94 5.01
CA SER A 234 -2.89 -30.17 5.93
C SER A 234 -1.90 -31.22 5.44
N ALA A 235 -2.32 -32.06 4.49
CA ALA A 235 -1.48 -33.04 3.82
C ALA A 235 -0.53 -32.45 2.78
N LEU A 236 -0.68 -31.17 2.42
CA LEU A 236 0.19 -30.51 1.45
C LEU A 236 1.58 -30.23 2.05
N TYR A 237 2.60 -30.63 1.30
CA TYR A 237 4.00 -30.38 1.61
C TYR A 237 4.44 -29.03 1.06
N ASP A 238 5.14 -28.27 1.89
CA ASP A 238 5.79 -27.04 1.46
C ASP A 238 7.10 -26.85 2.24
N GLN A 239 8.11 -26.31 1.57
CA GLN A 239 9.40 -25.94 2.14
C GLN A 239 9.59 -24.42 2.03
N PRO A 240 9.29 -23.65 3.10
CA PRO A 240 9.45 -22.20 3.10
C PRO A 240 10.90 -21.71 2.91
N GLN A 241 11.88 -22.59 3.13
CA GLN A 241 13.31 -22.30 2.90
C GLN A 241 13.79 -22.68 1.48
N ASN A 242 12.90 -23.14 0.61
CA ASN A 242 13.24 -23.26 -0.80
C ASN A 242 13.15 -21.87 -1.45
N PHE A 243 14.28 -21.37 -1.93
CA PHE A 243 14.42 -20.09 -2.64
C PHE A 243 14.72 -20.26 -4.12
N ASP A 244 14.55 -21.46 -4.67
CA ASP A 244 14.75 -21.75 -6.09
C ASP A 244 13.83 -20.84 -6.90
N PRO A 245 14.38 -20.08 -7.88
CA PRO A 245 13.60 -19.16 -8.68
C PRO A 245 12.40 -19.85 -9.33
N GLY A 246 11.21 -19.27 -9.13
CA GLY A 246 9.96 -19.78 -9.67
C GLY A 246 9.37 -20.98 -8.93
N PHE A 247 9.92 -21.47 -7.82
CA PHE A 247 9.31 -22.56 -7.05
C PHE A 247 8.02 -22.14 -6.31
N ASN A 248 7.05 -23.05 -6.29
CA ASN A 248 5.88 -23.06 -5.41
C ASN A 248 5.52 -24.52 -5.05
N PHE A 249 4.81 -24.74 -3.94
CA PHE A 249 4.31 -26.07 -3.53
C PHE A 249 3.42 -26.79 -4.57
N PHE A 250 2.82 -26.08 -5.53
CA PHE A 250 2.12 -26.66 -6.69
C PHE A 250 3.06 -27.51 -7.55
N ASP A 251 4.36 -27.17 -7.57
CA ASP A 251 5.39 -27.86 -8.34
C ASP A 251 6.03 -29.02 -7.54
N ASP A 252 5.70 -29.18 -6.25
CA ASP A 252 6.22 -30.27 -5.42
C ASP A 252 5.56 -31.59 -5.84
N PRO A 253 6.33 -32.59 -6.33
CA PRO A 253 5.77 -33.84 -6.82
C PRO A 253 5.02 -34.63 -5.73
N ARG A 254 5.33 -34.41 -4.44
CA ARG A 254 4.63 -35.07 -3.32
C ARG A 254 3.19 -34.61 -3.18
N ASN A 255 2.88 -33.40 -3.65
CA ASN A 255 1.53 -32.85 -3.60
C ASN A 255 0.66 -33.30 -4.77
N ASN A 256 1.27 -33.76 -5.87
CA ASN A 256 0.58 -34.15 -7.11
C ASN A 256 -0.43 -33.08 -7.60
N LEU A 257 -0.13 -31.79 -7.36
CA LEU A 257 -0.97 -30.67 -7.80
C LEU A 257 -0.63 -30.17 -9.20
N GLY A 258 0.58 -30.47 -9.71
CA GLY A 258 0.99 -30.13 -11.07
C GLY A 258 0.07 -30.72 -12.16
N ARG A 259 -0.66 -31.81 -11.85
CA ARG A 259 -1.66 -32.38 -12.75
C ARG A 259 -2.79 -31.40 -13.12
N LEU A 260 -3.12 -30.46 -12.23
CA LEU A 260 -4.22 -29.49 -12.41
C LEU A 260 -3.90 -28.48 -13.53
N GLN A 261 -2.61 -28.24 -13.80
CA GLN A 261 -2.14 -27.17 -14.68
C GLN A 261 -2.75 -27.22 -16.09
N HIS A 262 -3.04 -28.43 -16.58
CA HIS A 262 -3.48 -28.65 -17.95
C HIS A 262 -4.95 -29.06 -18.07
N VAL A 263 -5.65 -29.29 -16.95
CA VAL A 263 -7.00 -29.86 -16.95
C VAL A 263 -7.96 -28.95 -17.72
N LEU A 264 -8.09 -27.69 -17.31
CA LEU A 264 -9.03 -26.77 -17.96
C LEU A 264 -8.64 -26.47 -19.41
N LEU A 265 -7.34 -26.34 -19.72
CA LEU A 265 -6.88 -26.20 -21.11
C LEU A 265 -7.27 -27.41 -21.96
N ARG A 266 -7.17 -28.63 -21.41
CA ARG A 266 -7.57 -29.85 -22.08
C ARG A 266 -9.07 -29.84 -22.38
N HIS A 267 -9.93 -29.50 -21.41
CA HIS A 267 -11.37 -29.36 -21.65
C HIS A 267 -11.73 -28.29 -22.68
N MET A 268 -10.95 -27.19 -22.77
CA MET A 268 -11.11 -26.18 -23.81
C MET A 268 -10.75 -26.68 -25.21
N LEU A 269 -9.94 -27.74 -25.32
CA LEU A 269 -9.43 -28.28 -26.59
C LEU A 269 -10.16 -29.57 -27.04
N GLU A 270 -10.60 -30.42 -26.12
CA GLU A 270 -11.06 -31.80 -26.39
C GLU A 270 -12.59 -31.99 -26.53
N ASP A 271 -13.37 -30.93 -26.74
CA ASP A 271 -14.84 -30.94 -26.97
C ASP A 271 -15.76 -30.89 -25.71
N TYR A 272 -15.27 -30.51 -24.52
CA TYR A 272 -16.13 -30.28 -23.34
C TYR A 272 -16.49 -28.81 -23.07
N GLY A 273 -15.67 -27.86 -23.54
CA GLY A 273 -16.07 -26.44 -23.65
C GLY A 273 -16.98 -26.20 -24.87
N PRO A 274 -17.57 -25.00 -25.05
CA PRO A 274 -18.36 -24.71 -26.24
C PRO A 274 -17.52 -24.96 -27.50
N LYS A 275 -17.86 -26.02 -28.25
CA LYS A 275 -17.00 -26.57 -29.32
C LYS A 275 -16.58 -25.51 -30.33
N GLY A 276 -15.27 -25.39 -30.58
CA GLY A 276 -14.69 -24.39 -31.50
C GLY A 276 -14.81 -22.93 -31.04
N PHE A 277 -15.26 -22.68 -29.81
CA PHE A 277 -15.41 -21.33 -29.27
C PHE A 277 -14.07 -20.73 -28.88
N TYR A 278 -13.17 -21.48 -28.26
CA TYR A 278 -11.86 -20.96 -27.81
C TYR A 278 -10.76 -21.10 -28.85
N HIS A 279 -10.88 -22.02 -29.80
CA HIS A 279 -9.83 -22.30 -30.77
C HIS A 279 -10.41 -22.68 -32.13
N TYR A 280 -9.56 -22.72 -33.14
CA TYR A 280 -9.81 -23.36 -34.43
C TYR A 280 -8.52 -24.06 -34.89
N VAL A 281 -8.68 -24.99 -35.83
CA VAL A 281 -7.55 -25.71 -36.42
C VAL A 281 -7.26 -25.13 -37.80
N ASP A 282 -6.01 -24.73 -38.02
CA ASP A 282 -5.49 -24.26 -39.31
C ASP A 282 -4.31 -25.15 -39.72
N GLY A 283 -4.60 -26.13 -40.59
CA GLY A 283 -3.67 -27.21 -40.92
C GLY A 283 -3.31 -28.05 -39.69
N GLU A 284 -2.02 -28.09 -39.33
CA GLU A 284 -1.51 -28.80 -38.15
C GLU A 284 -1.49 -27.92 -36.88
N LYS A 285 -1.93 -26.65 -36.97
CA LYS A 285 -1.86 -25.70 -35.85
C LYS A 285 -3.21 -25.56 -35.17
N CYS A 286 -3.22 -25.69 -33.85
CA CYS A 286 -4.33 -25.24 -33.01
C CYS A 286 -4.12 -23.76 -32.68
N ILE A 287 -5.05 -22.89 -33.07
CA ILE A 287 -4.96 -21.45 -32.89
C ILE A 287 -6.09 -20.98 -31.96
N PHE A 288 -5.73 -20.35 -30.83
CA PHE A 288 -6.70 -19.74 -29.94
C PHE A 288 -7.36 -18.51 -30.57
N ARG A 289 -8.63 -18.29 -30.23
CA ARG A 289 -9.42 -17.12 -30.63
C ARG A 289 -9.26 -16.02 -29.58
N MET A 290 -8.79 -14.85 -30.01
CA MET A 290 -8.50 -13.72 -29.14
C MET A 290 -9.71 -13.24 -28.32
N GLN A 291 -10.87 -13.04 -28.94
CA GLN A 291 -12.06 -12.49 -28.25
C GLN A 291 -12.58 -13.39 -27.10
N PRO A 292 -12.77 -14.70 -27.31
CA PRO A 292 -13.00 -15.67 -26.24
C PRO A 292 -11.95 -15.65 -25.13
N ALA A 293 -10.66 -15.64 -25.48
CA ALA A 293 -9.57 -15.61 -24.50
C ALA A 293 -9.59 -14.33 -23.64
N LEU A 294 -9.79 -13.17 -24.25
CA LEU A 294 -9.91 -11.90 -23.53
C LEU A 294 -11.15 -11.85 -22.63
N ARG A 295 -12.27 -12.46 -23.05
CA ARG A 295 -13.46 -12.61 -22.20
C ARG A 295 -13.18 -13.50 -20.99
N PHE A 296 -12.50 -14.63 -21.19
CA PHE A 296 -12.08 -15.49 -20.08
C PHE A 296 -11.19 -14.74 -19.10
N LEU A 297 -10.18 -14.01 -19.57
CA LEU A 297 -9.29 -13.22 -18.71
C LEU A 297 -10.06 -12.17 -17.90
N LYS A 298 -11.06 -11.53 -18.52
CA LYS A 298 -11.93 -10.56 -17.84
C LYS A 298 -12.77 -11.22 -16.74
N SER A 299 -13.45 -12.33 -17.03
CA SER A 299 -14.24 -13.06 -16.02
C SER A 299 -13.36 -13.63 -14.91
N ALA A 300 -12.14 -14.07 -15.24
CA ALA A 300 -11.17 -14.53 -14.26
C ALA A 300 -10.73 -13.39 -13.34
N PHE A 301 -10.59 -12.16 -13.87
CA PHE A 301 -10.31 -10.97 -13.08
C PHE A 301 -11.49 -10.58 -12.17
N GLU A 302 -12.73 -10.70 -12.63
CA GLU A 302 -13.93 -10.49 -11.80
C GLU A 302 -13.97 -11.49 -10.61
N ALA A 303 -13.64 -12.77 -10.87
CA ALA A 303 -13.48 -13.77 -9.82
C ALA A 303 -12.34 -13.44 -8.83
N GLU A 304 -11.20 -12.92 -9.31
CA GLU A 304 -10.10 -12.45 -8.46
C GLU A 304 -10.53 -11.30 -7.54
N GLN A 305 -11.41 -10.41 -7.99
CA GLN A 305 -11.94 -9.33 -7.15
C GLN A 305 -12.72 -9.89 -5.95
N ARG A 306 -13.58 -10.90 -6.18
CA ARG A 306 -14.29 -11.60 -5.09
C ARG A 306 -13.31 -12.32 -4.16
N LEU A 307 -12.30 -13.02 -4.70
CA LEU A 307 -11.24 -13.66 -3.92
C LEU A 307 -10.47 -12.67 -3.05
N CYS A 308 -10.16 -11.49 -3.57
CA CYS A 308 -9.49 -10.43 -2.82
C CYS A 308 -10.30 -10.03 -1.58
N THR A 309 -11.61 -9.83 -1.73
CA THR A 309 -12.53 -9.55 -0.63
C THR A 309 -12.60 -10.71 0.36
N MET A 310 -12.84 -11.93 -0.13
CA MET A 310 -12.96 -13.13 0.70
C MET A 310 -11.72 -13.36 1.57
N LEU A 311 -10.52 -13.21 1.00
CA LEU A 311 -9.27 -13.30 1.75
C LEU A 311 -9.22 -12.20 2.81
N HIS A 312 -9.49 -10.95 2.42
CA HIS A 312 -9.40 -9.80 3.31
C HIS A 312 -10.27 -9.91 4.56
N PHE A 313 -11.50 -10.40 4.40
CA PHE A 313 -12.44 -10.52 5.51
C PHE A 313 -12.25 -11.81 6.34
N SER A 314 -11.52 -12.81 5.84
CA SER A 314 -11.42 -14.12 6.49
C SER A 314 -10.09 -14.41 7.17
N TYR A 315 -9.01 -13.67 6.87
CA TYR A 315 -7.65 -14.01 7.32
C TYR A 315 -7.14 -13.29 8.58
N GLY A 316 -8.05 -12.69 9.35
CA GLY A 316 -7.74 -11.94 10.58
C GLY A 316 -7.56 -10.45 10.36
N GLN A 317 -6.47 -9.86 10.89
CA GLN A 317 -6.22 -8.43 10.75
C GLN A 317 -5.73 -8.07 9.33
N PRO A 318 -6.36 -7.10 8.66
CA PRO A 318 -6.09 -6.80 7.26
C PRO A 318 -4.66 -6.33 7.02
N ALA A 319 -4.10 -6.73 5.88
CA ALA A 319 -2.88 -6.16 5.33
C ALA A 319 -3.06 -4.67 4.99
N ARG A 320 -1.96 -3.95 4.77
CA ARG A 320 -2.06 -2.71 3.99
C ARG A 320 -2.31 -3.04 2.53
N GLY A 321 -2.95 -2.13 1.82
CA GLY A 321 -3.32 -2.34 0.43
C GLY A 321 -2.10 -2.63 -0.44
N GLU A 322 -1.00 -1.90 -0.22
CA GLU A 322 0.26 -2.12 -0.92
C GLU A 322 0.95 -3.45 -0.53
N GLU A 323 0.74 -3.93 0.69
CA GLU A 323 1.29 -5.21 1.16
C GLU A 323 0.59 -6.40 0.48
N LEU A 324 -0.73 -6.35 0.27
CA LEU A 324 -1.43 -7.42 -0.47
C LEU A 324 -1.11 -7.37 -1.97
N ALA A 325 -1.06 -6.16 -2.55
CA ALA A 325 -0.80 -5.97 -3.97
C ALA A 325 0.55 -6.56 -4.43
N THR A 326 1.49 -6.75 -3.49
CA THR A 326 2.83 -7.28 -3.75
C THR A 326 3.00 -8.74 -3.37
N VAL A 327 1.92 -9.43 -2.96
CA VAL A 327 1.97 -10.86 -2.60
C VAL A 327 2.31 -11.70 -3.82
N THR A 328 3.39 -12.47 -3.70
CA THR A 328 3.87 -13.40 -4.70
C THR A 328 3.49 -14.83 -4.39
N VAL A 329 3.11 -15.57 -5.43
CA VAL A 329 2.80 -17.00 -5.40
C VAL A 329 4.03 -17.82 -5.75
N ARG A 330 4.98 -17.31 -6.52
CA ARG A 330 6.20 -18.05 -6.89
C ARG A 330 7.43 -17.29 -6.42
N ASN A 331 8.51 -18.01 -6.14
CA ASN A 331 9.76 -17.38 -5.68
C ASN A 331 10.28 -16.40 -6.74
N PRO A 332 10.45 -15.10 -6.39
CA PRO A 332 11.03 -14.12 -7.30
C PRO A 332 12.44 -14.51 -7.76
N ARG A 333 12.81 -14.08 -8.98
CA ARG A 333 14.13 -14.38 -9.57
C ARG A 333 15.33 -13.82 -8.79
N HIS A 334 15.11 -12.83 -7.93
CA HIS A 334 16.15 -12.15 -7.16
C HIS A 334 16.46 -12.79 -5.80
N GLY A 335 16.04 -14.05 -5.59
CA GLY A 335 16.40 -14.84 -4.39
C GLY A 335 15.59 -14.52 -3.13
N ALA A 336 14.56 -13.67 -3.23
CA ALA A 336 13.57 -13.52 -2.18
C ALA A 336 12.67 -14.76 -2.12
N GLY A 337 12.15 -15.11 -0.95
CA GLY A 337 11.09 -16.11 -0.82
C GLY A 337 9.74 -15.56 -1.27
N ARG A 338 8.87 -16.42 -1.81
CA ARG A 338 7.49 -16.06 -2.10
C ARG A 338 6.69 -15.74 -0.83
N ASN A 339 5.47 -15.23 -1.00
CA ASN A 339 4.59 -14.86 0.11
C ASN A 339 3.54 -15.94 0.45
N LEU A 340 3.12 -16.77 -0.51
CA LEU A 340 2.11 -17.81 -0.28
C LEU A 340 2.75 -19.16 0.10
N HIS A 341 2.40 -19.73 1.25
CA HIS A 341 2.96 -20.96 1.78
C HIS A 341 1.87 -21.91 2.31
N ILE A 342 2.20 -23.19 2.43
CA ILE A 342 1.51 -24.10 3.35
C ILE A 342 2.31 -24.17 4.65
N MET A 343 1.72 -23.74 5.76
CA MET A 343 2.36 -23.75 7.07
C MET A 343 1.43 -24.37 8.10
N GLN A 344 1.93 -25.37 8.83
CA GLN A 344 1.14 -26.11 9.83
C GLN A 344 -0.20 -26.62 9.28
N GLY A 345 -0.20 -26.97 7.99
CA GLY A 345 -1.37 -27.45 7.28
C GLY A 345 -2.39 -26.39 6.85
N PHE A 346 -2.04 -25.11 6.97
CA PHE A 346 -2.87 -24.00 6.53
C PHE A 346 -2.23 -23.24 5.38
N VAL A 347 -3.06 -22.82 4.42
CA VAL A 347 -2.67 -21.80 3.45
C VAL A 347 -2.36 -20.52 4.22
N THR A 348 -1.14 -20.01 4.07
CA THR A 348 -0.60 -18.90 4.85
C THR A 348 0.01 -17.87 3.92
N ILE A 349 -0.41 -16.62 4.06
CA ILE A 349 0.17 -15.47 3.36
C ILE A 349 1.12 -14.77 4.31
N LEU A 350 2.42 -14.82 4.01
CA LEU A 350 3.48 -14.12 4.74
C LEU A 350 3.80 -12.80 4.04
N THR A 351 3.58 -11.67 4.71
CA THR A 351 4.01 -10.35 4.22
C THR A 351 5.08 -9.77 5.14
N GLY A 352 6.15 -9.22 4.57
CA GLY A 352 7.13 -8.43 5.31
C GLY A 352 6.63 -7.02 5.59
N TYR A 353 6.90 -6.50 6.79
CA TYR A 353 6.62 -5.12 7.17
C TYR A 353 7.92 -4.31 7.28
N TRP A 354 8.06 -3.29 6.42
CA TRP A 354 9.31 -2.61 6.10
C TRP A 354 9.47 -1.27 6.83
N LYS A 355 8.39 -0.69 7.38
CA LYS A 355 8.39 0.71 7.85
C LYS A 355 9.28 0.99 9.06
N CYS A 356 9.81 -0.03 9.72
CA CYS A 356 10.80 0.13 10.80
C CYS A 356 12.08 -0.67 10.56
N ALA A 357 12.26 -1.31 9.39
CA ALA A 357 13.43 -2.14 9.11
C ALA A 357 14.74 -1.34 9.22
N ASP A 358 14.73 -0.08 8.77
CA ASP A 358 15.85 0.86 8.92
C ASP A 358 16.21 1.18 10.38
N GLN A 359 15.27 1.03 11.32
CA GLN A 359 15.47 1.29 12.75
C GLN A 359 15.75 0.03 13.57
N THR A 360 15.14 -1.11 13.21
CA THR A 360 15.24 -2.37 13.97
C THR A 360 16.19 -3.39 13.35
N GLY A 361 16.69 -3.17 12.13
CA GLY A 361 17.60 -4.08 11.42
C GLY A 361 16.98 -5.41 11.00
N HIS A 362 15.70 -5.63 11.28
CA HIS A 362 14.98 -6.88 11.03
C HIS A 362 13.56 -6.60 10.51
N ASP A 363 13.18 -7.32 9.45
CA ASP A 363 11.82 -7.35 8.94
C ASP A 363 10.93 -8.18 9.86
N LYS A 364 9.75 -7.63 10.21
CA LYS A 364 8.71 -8.43 10.89
C LYS A 364 7.89 -9.14 9.83
N LEU A 365 7.89 -10.47 9.89
CA LEU A 365 6.99 -11.31 9.10
C LEU A 365 5.61 -11.32 9.75
N ILE A 366 4.58 -11.08 8.94
CA ILE A 366 3.18 -11.15 9.37
C ILE A 366 2.52 -12.28 8.60
N ALA A 367 2.03 -13.29 9.35
CA ALA A 367 1.28 -14.40 8.81
C ALA A 367 -0.22 -14.15 8.85
N ARG A 368 -0.89 -14.35 7.72
CA ARG A 368 -2.35 -14.28 7.59
C ARG A 368 -2.88 -15.59 7.03
N VAL A 369 -3.87 -16.15 7.70
CA VAL A 369 -4.42 -17.48 7.40
C VAL A 369 -5.90 -17.30 7.09
N PRO A 370 -6.33 -17.35 5.82
CA PRO A 370 -7.75 -17.30 5.47
C PRO A 370 -8.50 -18.51 6.00
N CYS A 371 -9.82 -18.38 6.11
CA CYS A 371 -10.63 -19.52 6.54
C CYS A 371 -10.58 -20.66 5.51
N PRO A 372 -10.75 -21.93 5.92
CA PRO A 372 -10.57 -23.09 5.05
C PRO A 372 -11.39 -23.04 3.75
N ALA A 373 -12.63 -22.57 3.81
CA ALA A 373 -13.51 -22.45 2.65
C ALA A 373 -12.96 -21.49 1.58
N VAL A 374 -12.30 -20.41 1.99
CA VAL A 374 -11.67 -19.44 1.08
C VAL A 374 -10.32 -19.98 0.61
N ALA A 375 -9.56 -20.64 1.49
CA ALA A 375 -8.28 -21.27 1.16
C ALA A 375 -8.42 -22.30 0.03
N GLN A 376 -9.44 -23.18 0.09
CA GLN A 376 -9.71 -24.16 -0.96
C GLN A 376 -10.00 -23.50 -2.32
N ARG A 377 -10.84 -22.46 -2.33
CA ARG A 377 -11.16 -21.70 -3.56
C ARG A 377 -9.93 -21.01 -4.14
N LEU A 378 -9.09 -20.43 -3.28
CA LEU A 378 -7.82 -19.84 -3.69
C LEU A 378 -6.91 -20.88 -4.36
N LEU A 379 -6.73 -22.05 -3.72
CA LEU A 379 -5.90 -23.10 -4.31
C LEU A 379 -6.46 -23.63 -5.63
N PHE A 380 -7.78 -23.78 -5.73
CA PHE A 380 -8.42 -24.18 -6.98
C PHE A 380 -8.16 -23.16 -8.09
N TYR A 381 -8.35 -21.88 -7.78
CA TYR A 381 -8.09 -20.81 -8.72
C TYR A 381 -6.65 -20.83 -9.23
N LEU A 382 -5.68 -20.94 -8.32
CA LEU A 382 -4.26 -20.97 -8.67
C LEU A 382 -3.85 -22.25 -9.43
N GLY A 383 -4.46 -23.39 -9.11
CA GLY A 383 -4.14 -24.67 -9.73
C GLY A 383 -4.78 -24.88 -11.11
N VAL A 384 -5.98 -24.34 -11.33
CA VAL A 384 -6.82 -24.65 -12.50
C VAL A 384 -7.03 -23.44 -13.42
N ILE A 385 -7.40 -22.29 -12.86
CA ILE A 385 -7.72 -21.08 -13.64
C ILE A 385 -6.46 -20.34 -14.06
N ARG A 386 -5.51 -20.15 -13.13
CA ARG A 386 -4.28 -19.40 -13.37
C ARG A 386 -3.43 -19.93 -14.52
N PRO A 387 -3.24 -21.25 -14.70
CA PRO A 387 -2.53 -21.79 -15.86
C PRO A 387 -3.12 -21.35 -17.21
N VAL A 388 -4.45 -21.26 -17.32
CA VAL A 388 -5.11 -20.77 -18.53
C VAL A 388 -4.85 -19.28 -18.71
N GLN A 389 -4.92 -18.48 -17.64
CA GLN A 389 -4.58 -17.06 -17.72
C GLN A 389 -3.16 -16.85 -18.23
N ILE A 390 -2.18 -17.64 -17.74
CA ILE A 390 -0.80 -17.61 -18.22
C ILE A 390 -0.71 -18.01 -19.69
N ALA A 391 -1.43 -19.05 -20.12
CA ALA A 391 -1.44 -19.48 -21.51
C ALA A 391 -1.99 -18.39 -22.45
N PHE A 392 -3.12 -17.77 -22.10
CA PHE A 392 -3.69 -16.68 -22.89
C PHE A 392 -2.84 -15.40 -22.84
N ALA A 393 -2.22 -15.08 -21.71
CA ALA A 393 -1.29 -13.96 -21.62
C ALA A 393 -0.09 -14.15 -22.55
N ARG A 394 0.47 -15.37 -22.65
CA ARG A 394 1.58 -15.69 -23.56
C ARG A 394 1.22 -15.51 -25.03
N VAL A 395 -0.04 -15.74 -25.40
CA VAL A 395 -0.49 -15.70 -26.80
C VAL A 395 -0.98 -14.30 -27.20
N PHE A 396 -1.67 -13.60 -26.29
CA PHE A 396 -2.42 -12.38 -26.63
C PHE A 396 -1.98 -11.11 -25.90
N LEU A 397 -1.15 -11.22 -24.86
CA LEU A 397 -0.67 -10.08 -24.07
C LEU A 397 0.86 -9.93 -24.22
N ASP A 398 1.44 -9.05 -23.42
CA ASP A 398 2.88 -8.79 -23.38
C ASP A 398 3.61 -9.66 -22.35
N LYS A 399 4.95 -9.63 -22.42
CA LYS A 399 5.83 -10.35 -21.51
C LYS A 399 5.61 -9.95 -20.04
N ASP A 400 5.37 -8.68 -19.78
CA ASP A 400 5.15 -8.18 -18.43
C ASP A 400 3.86 -8.76 -17.84
N ALA A 401 2.81 -8.94 -18.64
CA ALA A 401 1.58 -9.60 -18.23
C ALA A 401 1.83 -11.07 -17.87
N VAL A 402 2.61 -11.79 -18.69
CA VAL A 402 2.98 -13.19 -18.41
C VAL A 402 3.71 -13.30 -17.07
N GLU A 403 4.70 -12.43 -16.83
CA GLU A 403 5.42 -12.37 -15.55
C GLU A 403 4.46 -12.07 -14.40
N ARG A 404 3.55 -11.09 -14.56
CA ARG A 404 2.55 -10.77 -13.53
C ARG A 404 1.67 -11.96 -13.17
N TYR A 405 1.06 -12.61 -14.16
CA TYR A 405 0.21 -13.79 -13.94
C TYR A 405 0.99 -14.95 -13.31
N THR A 406 2.27 -15.09 -13.62
CA THR A 406 3.10 -16.18 -13.07
C THR A 406 3.47 -15.92 -11.60
N ASP A 407 3.82 -14.68 -11.27
CA ASP A 407 4.49 -14.40 -10.00
C ASP A 407 3.57 -13.85 -8.92
N TYR A 408 2.56 -13.03 -9.27
CA TYR A 408 1.71 -12.34 -8.29
C TYR A 408 0.39 -13.05 -8.04
N LEU A 409 -0.06 -13.00 -6.78
CA LEU A 409 -1.38 -13.50 -6.36
C LEU A 409 -2.49 -12.76 -7.12
N PHE A 410 -2.41 -11.43 -7.16
CA PHE A 410 -3.32 -10.56 -7.89
C PHE A 410 -2.56 -9.84 -9.02
N PRO A 411 -2.51 -10.40 -10.23
CA PRO A 411 -1.69 -9.89 -11.33
C PRO A 411 -2.25 -8.58 -11.92
N GLY A 412 -3.57 -8.40 -11.81
CA GLY A 412 -4.31 -7.32 -12.46
C GLY A 412 -4.46 -7.57 -13.97
N PHE A 413 -5.59 -7.13 -14.54
CA PHE A 413 -5.89 -7.38 -15.95
C PHE A 413 -5.10 -6.44 -16.89
N HIS A 414 -5.23 -5.12 -16.70
CA HIS A 414 -4.56 -4.12 -17.54
C HIS A 414 -3.27 -3.55 -16.94
N LYS A 415 -3.19 -3.54 -15.61
CA LYS A 415 -2.08 -2.96 -14.86
C LYS A 415 -1.90 -3.71 -13.54
N PRO A 416 -0.71 -3.67 -12.93
CA PRO A 416 -0.53 -4.15 -11.56
C PRO A 416 -1.57 -3.57 -10.62
N VAL A 417 -2.05 -4.40 -9.69
CA VAL A 417 -2.97 -3.95 -8.64
C VAL A 417 -2.23 -3.07 -7.63
N ASP A 418 -2.98 -2.22 -6.93
CA ASP A 418 -2.48 -1.35 -5.86
C ASP A 418 -3.45 -1.36 -4.67
N GLY A 419 -3.17 -0.53 -3.65
CA GLY A 419 -4.05 -0.44 -2.48
C GLY A 419 -5.45 0.10 -2.79
N GLU A 420 -5.62 0.87 -3.87
CA GLU A 420 -6.94 1.36 -4.27
C GLU A 420 -7.75 0.24 -4.91
N PHE A 421 -7.13 -0.65 -5.71
CA PHE A 421 -7.80 -1.85 -6.21
C PHE A 421 -8.38 -2.70 -5.08
N VAL A 422 -7.59 -2.96 -4.04
CA VAL A 422 -8.05 -3.71 -2.86
C VAL A 422 -9.23 -2.99 -2.21
N SER A 423 -9.10 -1.67 -1.99
CA SER A 423 -10.16 -0.87 -1.40
C SER A 423 -11.43 -0.82 -2.26
N ALA A 424 -11.31 -0.87 -3.59
CA ALA A 424 -12.43 -0.92 -4.52
C ALA A 424 -13.16 -2.26 -4.49
N CYS A 425 -12.43 -3.38 -4.38
CA CYS A 425 -13.03 -4.70 -4.22
C CYS A 425 -13.89 -4.78 -2.95
N LEU A 426 -13.34 -4.30 -1.83
CA LEU A 426 -14.08 -4.27 -0.55
C LEU A 426 -15.34 -3.39 -0.66
N ARG A 427 -15.27 -2.23 -1.31
CA ARG A 427 -16.44 -1.36 -1.48
C ARG A 427 -17.52 -2.04 -2.32
N ALA A 428 -17.16 -2.64 -3.45
CA ALA A 428 -18.10 -3.32 -4.32
C ALA A 428 -18.87 -4.43 -3.59
N ASP A 429 -18.17 -5.25 -2.82
CA ASP A 429 -18.80 -6.39 -2.14
C ASP A 429 -19.55 -6.01 -0.88
N THR A 430 -19.24 -4.86 -0.28
CA THR A 430 -19.92 -4.39 0.92
C THR A 430 -21.14 -3.55 0.63
N GLU A 431 -21.27 -3.00 -0.58
CA GLU A 431 -22.41 -2.19 -1.02
C GLU A 431 -23.75 -2.93 -0.86
N THR A 432 -23.78 -4.22 -1.15
CA THR A 432 -25.00 -5.03 -1.07
C THR A 432 -25.39 -5.43 0.35
N TYR A 433 -24.43 -5.54 1.27
CA TYR A 433 -24.64 -6.15 2.59
C TYR A 433 -24.49 -5.20 3.78
N LEU A 434 -23.91 -4.02 3.57
CA LEU A 434 -23.76 -2.98 4.57
C LEU A 434 -24.60 -1.77 4.19
N THR A 435 -24.90 -0.92 5.18
CA THR A 435 -25.60 0.36 4.94
C THR A 435 -24.83 1.31 4.04
N ARG A 436 -23.51 1.11 3.91
CA ARG A 436 -22.62 1.89 3.06
C ARG A 436 -21.41 1.04 2.63
N PRO A 437 -20.90 1.22 1.40
CA PRO A 437 -19.65 0.63 0.97
C PRO A 437 -18.48 1.03 1.86
N ILE A 438 -17.68 0.07 2.32
CA ILE A 438 -16.49 0.31 3.14
C ILE A 438 -15.21 -0.02 2.38
N GLY A 439 -14.21 0.86 2.51
CA GLY A 439 -12.88 0.63 1.96
C GLY A 439 -11.94 -0.01 2.98
N LEU A 440 -10.67 -0.17 2.58
CA LEU A 440 -9.63 -0.75 3.43
C LEU A 440 -9.46 0.03 4.75
N LYS A 441 -9.53 1.37 4.70
CA LYS A 441 -9.36 2.24 5.88
C LYS A 441 -10.46 1.99 6.91
N ASP A 442 -11.71 1.94 6.47
CA ASP A 442 -12.87 1.77 7.35
C ASP A 442 -12.88 0.36 7.93
N TYR A 443 -12.65 -0.66 7.09
CA TYR A 443 -12.55 -2.05 7.54
C TYR A 443 -11.47 -2.21 8.62
N ARG A 444 -10.29 -1.60 8.42
CA ARG A 444 -9.22 -1.58 9.43
C ARG A 444 -9.69 -1.02 10.76
N GLN A 445 -10.44 0.08 10.78
CA GLN A 445 -10.96 0.68 12.01
C GLN A 445 -11.96 -0.25 12.71
N LEU A 446 -12.88 -0.82 11.92
CA LEU A 446 -13.96 -1.67 12.40
C LEU A 446 -13.48 -3.01 12.97
N ILE A 447 -12.68 -3.76 12.21
CA ILE A 447 -12.15 -5.04 12.67
C ILE A 447 -11.20 -4.88 13.85
N SER A 448 -10.56 -3.71 13.95
CA SER A 448 -9.70 -3.37 15.07
C SER A 448 -10.48 -3.24 16.37
N ALA A 449 -11.60 -2.51 16.33
CA ALA A 449 -12.51 -2.37 17.47
C ALA A 449 -13.12 -3.73 17.86
N LEU A 450 -13.65 -4.48 16.89
CA LEU A 450 -14.23 -5.82 17.15
C LEU A 450 -13.22 -6.78 17.77
N SER A 451 -12.01 -6.85 17.23
CA SER A 451 -10.98 -7.77 17.72
C SER A 451 -10.43 -7.37 19.09
N ARG A 452 -10.46 -6.07 19.43
CA ARG A 452 -10.08 -5.58 20.76
C ARG A 452 -11.13 -6.00 21.79
N TRP A 453 -12.41 -5.86 21.45
CA TRP A 453 -13.49 -6.15 22.37
C TRP A 453 -13.68 -7.65 22.62
N ASN A 454 -13.58 -8.46 21.56
CA ASN A 454 -13.69 -9.92 21.67
C ASN A 454 -12.39 -10.60 22.12
N ARG A 455 -11.44 -9.84 22.68
CA ARG A 455 -10.22 -10.39 23.26
C ARG A 455 -10.57 -11.03 24.60
N SER A 456 -10.26 -12.32 24.76
CA SER A 456 -10.18 -12.91 26.09
C SER A 456 -9.17 -12.13 26.95
N TYR A 457 -9.34 -12.05 28.27
CA TYR A 457 -8.33 -11.39 29.12
C TYR A 457 -7.00 -12.15 29.00
N TYR A 458 -5.95 -11.48 28.53
CA TYR A 458 -4.60 -12.03 28.43
C TYR A 458 -3.71 -11.34 29.49
N PRO A 459 -3.02 -12.10 30.36
CA PRO A 459 -2.04 -11.53 31.26
C PRO A 459 -0.92 -10.81 30.49
N PRO A 460 -0.32 -9.74 31.05
CA PRO A 460 0.76 -8.99 30.41
C PRO A 460 2.04 -9.82 30.16
N ASP A 461 2.18 -10.97 30.84
CA ASP A 461 3.35 -11.85 30.75
C ASP A 461 3.25 -12.89 29.62
N GLU A 462 2.12 -12.94 28.91
CA GLU A 462 1.91 -13.84 27.78
C GLU A 462 2.36 -13.23 26.43
N PRO A 463 2.75 -14.06 25.44
CA PRO A 463 3.06 -13.57 24.11
C PRO A 463 1.89 -12.76 23.52
N PRO A 464 2.17 -11.71 22.74
CA PRO A 464 1.13 -10.87 22.16
C PRO A 464 0.14 -11.71 21.33
N HIS A 465 -1.14 -11.38 21.43
CA HIS A 465 -2.20 -12.14 20.76
C HIS A 465 -1.93 -12.19 19.24
N PRO A 466 -2.26 -13.27 18.51
CA PRO A 466 -1.99 -13.36 17.06
C PRO A 466 -2.50 -12.16 16.26
N TYR A 467 -3.70 -11.65 16.58
CA TYR A 467 -4.21 -10.42 15.98
C TYR A 467 -3.36 -9.17 16.29
N GLU A 468 -2.66 -9.10 17.41
CA GLU A 468 -1.72 -8.01 17.69
C GLU A 468 -0.50 -8.07 16.77
N LEU A 469 0.05 -9.27 16.59
CA LEU A 469 1.16 -9.51 15.67
C LEU A 469 0.77 -9.19 14.22
N GLN A 470 -0.45 -9.56 13.81
CA GLN A 470 -0.94 -9.31 12.45
C GLN A 470 -1.16 -7.82 12.11
N ARG A 471 -1.25 -6.93 13.11
CA ARG A 471 -1.44 -5.49 12.87
C ARG A 471 -0.21 -4.81 12.30
N GLY A 472 0.99 -5.35 12.52
CA GLY A 472 2.25 -4.76 12.06
C GLY A 472 2.57 -3.39 12.69
N HIS A 473 1.95 -3.06 13.82
CA HIS A 473 2.13 -1.79 14.53
C HIS A 473 2.50 -2.04 15.99
N GLU A 474 3.20 -1.09 16.62
CA GLU A 474 3.32 -1.06 18.08
C GLU A 474 1.94 -0.92 18.72
N THR A 475 1.72 -1.65 19.82
CA THR A 475 0.45 -1.66 20.57
C THR A 475 -0.03 -0.25 20.90
N THR A 476 0.90 0.63 21.31
CA THR A 476 0.62 2.05 21.62
C THR A 476 0.06 2.85 20.44
N THR A 477 0.55 2.62 19.23
CA THR A 477 0.06 3.29 18.01
C THR A 477 -1.34 2.80 17.67
N TYR A 478 -1.60 1.51 17.87
CA TYR A 478 -2.89 0.90 17.61
C TYR A 478 -3.97 1.41 18.57
N ASP A 479 -3.69 1.39 19.87
CA ASP A 479 -4.64 1.82 20.90
C ASP A 479 -4.99 3.31 20.84
N ARG A 480 -4.14 4.12 20.22
CA ARG A 480 -4.36 5.56 20.04
C ARG A 480 -5.00 5.96 18.73
N ARG A 481 -5.13 5.06 17.74
CA ARG A 481 -5.53 5.42 16.37
C ARG A 481 -6.55 4.51 15.71
N TYR A 482 -6.68 3.27 16.18
CA TYR A 482 -7.52 2.26 15.55
C TYR A 482 -8.62 1.80 16.49
N GLY A 483 -9.86 1.87 16.01
CA GLY A 483 -11.05 1.37 16.69
C GLY A 483 -11.27 2.02 18.04
N ILE A 484 -10.98 3.31 18.20
CA ILE A 484 -11.14 4.01 19.47
C ILE A 484 -12.63 4.10 19.75
N SER A 485 -13.08 3.34 20.75
CA SER A 485 -14.47 3.30 21.17
C SER A 485 -14.73 4.27 22.31
N THR A 486 -15.98 4.69 22.48
CA THR A 486 -16.38 5.69 23.48
C THR A 486 -16.03 5.29 24.91
N ASP A 487 -16.09 4.00 25.22
CA ASP A 487 -15.72 3.42 26.52
C ASP A 487 -14.20 3.45 26.81
N MET A 488 -13.37 3.69 25.79
CA MET A 488 -11.91 3.83 25.96
C MET A 488 -11.49 5.21 26.47
N LEU A 489 -12.40 6.19 26.49
CA LEU A 489 -12.11 7.48 27.10
C LEU A 489 -11.98 7.30 28.62
N ALA A 490 -10.91 7.85 29.19
CA ALA A 490 -10.72 7.86 30.63
C ALA A 490 -11.93 8.52 31.30
N GLY A 491 -12.63 7.76 32.16
CA GLY A 491 -13.85 8.21 32.85
C GLY A 491 -15.17 8.01 32.08
N ALA A 492 -15.16 7.43 30.88
CA ALA A 492 -16.37 7.22 30.08
C ALA A 492 -17.05 5.86 30.27
N ASP A 493 -16.47 4.93 31.04
CA ASP A 493 -17.17 3.69 31.42
C ASP A 493 -17.95 3.93 32.72
N PRO A 494 -19.28 4.15 32.67
CA PRO A 494 -20.09 4.37 33.86
C PRO A 494 -20.12 3.15 34.78
N ARG A 495 -19.71 1.96 34.32
CA ARG A 495 -19.61 0.73 35.13
C ARG A 495 -18.34 0.69 36.00
N ARG A 496 -17.37 1.58 35.74
CA ARG A 496 -16.15 1.74 36.56
C ARG A 496 -16.25 2.89 37.56
N LEU A 497 -17.41 3.57 37.62
CA LEU A 497 -17.70 4.63 38.59
C LEU A 497 -18.37 4.11 39.88
N THR A 498 -18.43 2.79 40.05
CA THR A 498 -18.97 2.13 41.26
C THR A 498 -17.90 1.40 42.03
#